data_AF-A0A816HJE3-F1
#
_entry.id   AF-A0A816HJE3-F1
#
_cell.length_a   1.000
_cell.length_b   1.000
_cell.length_c   1.000
_cell.angle_alpha   90.00
_cell.angle_beta   90.00
_cell.angle_gamma   90.00
#
_symmetry.space_group_name_H-M   'P 1'
#
loop_
_entity.id
_entity.type
_entity.pdbx_description
1 polymer ?
#
loop_
_entity_poly.entity_id
_entity_poly.type
_entity_poly.pdbx_seq_one_letter_code
_entity_poly.pdbx_strand_id
1 'polypeptide(L)'
;MFRHLLQRLWRAFLQLNLYKNSSSSNQTLLTEYFAPRIYVCSLILVITITTAFMIRPVNQIEYLPSSERFTELVSKYPSHIHCPCAKIGISYKTFVTTHVKFHQVCSSQFVEQIWIDKIYSAQNMTLSSLSDFRARLIFFLATYCRILLY
;
A
#
# COMPACT_ATOMS: atom_id res chain seq x y z
N MET A 1 49.44 -15.71 -16.11
CA MET A 1 48.41 -15.13 -17.01
C MET A 1 48.15 -13.65 -16.74
N PHE A 2 47.86 -13.24 -15.49
CA PHE A 2 47.53 -11.86 -15.11
C PHE A 2 48.62 -10.81 -15.41
N ARG A 3 49.91 -11.14 -15.17
CA ARG A 3 51.04 -10.24 -15.49
C ARG A 3 51.17 -9.90 -16.98
N HIS A 4 50.89 -10.85 -17.87
CA HIS A 4 50.97 -10.62 -19.31
C HIS A 4 49.82 -9.75 -19.83
N LEU A 5 48.62 -9.90 -19.24
CA LEU A 5 47.48 -9.03 -19.52
C LEU A 5 47.77 -7.60 -19.06
N LEU A 6 48.34 -7.42 -17.86
CA LEU A 6 48.72 -6.10 -17.34
C LEU A 6 49.76 -5.41 -18.23
N GLN A 7 50.77 -6.16 -18.70
CA GLN A 7 51.78 -5.63 -19.61
C GLN A 7 51.19 -5.21 -20.97
N ARG A 8 50.21 -5.96 -21.49
CA ARG A 8 49.51 -5.59 -22.74
C ARG A 8 48.70 -4.30 -22.56
N LEU A 9 47.93 -4.20 -21.48
CA LEU A 9 47.14 -3.01 -21.17
C LEU A 9 48.03 -1.78 -20.95
N TRP A 10 49.16 -1.94 -20.28
CA TRP A 10 50.14 -0.87 -20.08
C TRP A 10 50.73 -0.35 -21.40
N ARG A 11 51.09 -1.26 -22.32
CA ARG A 11 51.58 -0.86 -23.65
C ARG A 11 50.51 -0.15 -24.46
N ALA A 12 49.26 -0.63 -24.42
CA ALA A 12 48.13 0.02 -25.08
C ALA A 12 47.86 1.42 -24.50
N PHE A 13 47.96 1.57 -23.18
CA PHE A 13 47.85 2.87 -22.51
C PHE A 13 48.94 3.86 -22.92
N LEU A 14 50.19 3.39 -23.05
CA LEU A 14 51.29 4.24 -23.51
C LEU A 14 51.14 4.71 -24.96
N GLN A 15 50.43 3.93 -25.79
CA GLN A 15 50.18 4.21 -27.22
C GLN A 15 48.89 5.00 -27.49
N LEU A 16 48.10 5.32 -26.47
CA LEU A 16 46.86 6.11 -26.62
C LEU A 16 47.19 7.58 -26.91
N ASN A 17 47.11 7.94 -28.20
CA ASN A 17 47.03 9.33 -28.69
C ASN A 17 45.63 9.58 -29.23
N LEU A 18 44.80 10.31 -28.49
CA LEU A 18 43.44 10.67 -28.96
C LEU A 18 43.42 11.83 -29.95
N TYR A 19 44.51 12.61 -30.04
CA TYR A 19 44.63 13.75 -30.95
C TYR A 19 45.46 13.37 -32.17
N LYS A 20 44.96 13.71 -33.35
CA LYS A 20 45.66 13.51 -34.62
C LYS A 20 46.58 14.72 -34.86
N ASN A 21 47.88 14.45 -35.06
CA ASN A 21 48.96 15.43 -35.26
C ASN A 21 48.52 16.67 -36.03
N SER A 22 48.60 17.83 -35.39
CA SER A 22 48.29 19.12 -36.00
C SER A 22 49.36 20.15 -35.64
N SER A 23 50.42 20.15 -36.45
CA SER A 23 51.43 21.21 -36.65
C SER A 23 52.37 21.58 -35.48
N SER A 24 53.63 21.79 -35.83
CA SER A 24 54.78 21.98 -34.95
C SER A 24 54.77 23.31 -34.18
N SER A 25 54.38 23.28 -32.91
CA SER A 25 54.71 24.32 -31.93
C SER A 25 54.91 23.68 -30.54
N ASN A 26 55.75 24.25 -29.66
CA ASN A 26 56.02 23.66 -28.33
C ASN A 26 54.76 23.49 -27.45
N GLN A 27 53.66 24.19 -27.76
CA GLN A 27 52.37 24.05 -27.08
C GLN A 27 51.63 22.75 -27.43
N THR A 28 51.93 22.14 -28.58
CA THR A 28 51.32 20.87 -29.01
C THR A 28 51.80 19.66 -28.20
N LEU A 29 53.03 19.67 -27.69
CA LEU A 29 53.57 18.53 -26.91
C LEU A 29 52.83 18.30 -25.58
N LEU A 30 52.45 19.37 -24.89
CA LEU A 30 51.69 19.25 -23.63
C LEU A 30 50.26 18.74 -23.87
N THR A 31 49.65 19.15 -24.97
CA THR A 31 48.26 18.81 -25.30
C THR A 31 48.12 17.45 -25.99
N GLU A 32 49.08 17.03 -26.81
CA GLU A 32 48.99 15.78 -27.57
C GLU A 32 49.31 14.55 -26.71
N TYR A 33 50.24 14.65 -25.75
CA TYR A 33 50.70 13.48 -24.99
C TYR A 33 50.12 13.38 -23.58
N PHE A 34 50.00 14.49 -22.85
CA PHE A 34 49.54 14.47 -21.45
C PHE A 34 48.02 14.54 -21.35
N ALA A 35 47.37 15.39 -22.14
CA ALA A 35 45.91 15.57 -22.08
C ALA A 35 45.12 14.26 -22.28
N PRO A 36 45.39 13.39 -23.29
CA PRO A 36 44.62 12.16 -23.45
C PRO A 36 44.80 11.18 -22.28
N ARG A 37 46.00 11.11 -21.72
CA ARG A 37 46.29 10.23 -20.58
C ARG A 37 45.61 10.71 -19.31
N ILE A 38 45.68 12.01 -19.04
CA ILE A 38 44.99 12.64 -17.92
C ILE A 38 43.48 12.47 -18.07
N TYR A 39 42.95 12.66 -19.28
CA TYR A 39 41.52 12.48 -19.57
C TYR A 39 41.06 11.05 -19.28
N VAL A 40 41.75 10.03 -19.82
CA VAL A 40 41.41 8.61 -19.59
C VAL A 40 41.52 8.24 -18.10
N CYS A 41 42.58 8.69 -17.42
CA CYS A 41 42.71 8.47 -15.97
C CYS A 41 41.58 9.14 -15.19
N SER A 42 41.22 10.37 -15.54
CA SER A 42 40.13 11.10 -14.88
C SER A 42 38.77 10.45 -15.14
N LEU A 43 38.53 9.94 -16.35
CA LEU A 43 37.32 9.22 -16.71
C LEU A 43 37.19 7.92 -15.91
N ILE A 44 38.26 7.13 -15.83
CA ILE A 44 38.28 5.90 -15.03
C ILE A 44 38.02 6.22 -13.57
N LEU A 45 38.65 7.27 -13.04
CA LEU A 45 38.46 7.72 -11.66
C LEU A 45 37.02 8.15 -11.39
N VAL A 46 36.38 8.88 -12.30
CA VAL A 46 34.96 9.27 -12.17
C VAL A 46 34.06 8.03 -12.21
N ILE A 47 34.32 7.09 -13.11
CA ILE A 47 33.55 5.83 -13.20
C ILE A 47 33.71 4.99 -11.93
N THR A 48 34.92 4.87 -11.38
CA THR A 48 35.14 4.09 -10.15
C THR A 48 34.51 4.75 -8.94
N ILE A 49 34.60 6.08 -8.80
CA ILE A 49 33.92 6.82 -7.74
C ILE A 49 32.42 6.63 -7.86
N THR A 50 31.83 6.94 -9.01
CA THR A 50 30.38 6.83 -9.20
C THR A 50 29.88 5.43 -8.91
N THR A 51 30.52 4.39 -9.44
CA THR A 51 30.13 2.99 -9.16
C THR A 51 30.34 2.55 -7.71
N ALA A 52 31.35 3.08 -7.01
CA ALA A 52 31.58 2.77 -5.60
C ALA A 52 30.54 3.42 -4.67
N PHE A 53 30.06 4.61 -5.01
CA PHE A 53 29.04 5.34 -4.25
C PHE A 53 27.60 4.98 -4.62
N MET A 54 27.38 4.13 -5.64
CA MET A 54 26.05 3.64 -5.97
C MET A 54 25.53 2.73 -4.85
N ILE A 55 24.46 3.18 -4.20
CA ILE A 55 23.75 2.40 -3.19
C ILE A 55 23.10 1.19 -3.86
N ARG A 56 23.36 0.00 -3.34
CA ARG A 56 22.73 -1.24 -3.81
C ARG A 56 21.46 -1.50 -3.01
N PRO A 57 20.26 -1.45 -3.62
CA PRO A 57 19.04 -1.82 -2.90
C PRO A 57 19.09 -3.31 -2.55
N VAL A 58 18.76 -3.63 -1.30
CA VAL A 58 18.59 -5.01 -0.85
C VAL A 58 17.11 -5.27 -0.70
N ASN A 59 16.61 -6.31 -1.37
CA ASN A 59 15.23 -6.73 -1.22
C ASN A 59 15.12 -7.59 0.04
N GLN A 60 14.27 -7.16 0.98
CA GLN A 60 13.95 -7.91 2.19
C GLN A 60 12.47 -8.25 2.20
N ILE A 61 12.16 -9.52 2.47
CA ILE A 61 10.78 -10.01 2.58
C ILE A 61 10.48 -10.23 4.06
N GLU A 62 9.47 -9.52 4.58
CA GLU A 62 8.95 -9.73 5.93
C GLU A 62 7.55 -10.38 5.85
N TYR A 63 7.37 -11.52 6.52
CA TYR A 63 6.10 -12.24 6.58
C TYR A 63 5.31 -11.81 7.81
N LEU A 64 4.07 -11.34 7.60
CA LEU A 64 3.14 -10.91 8.66
C LEU A 64 3.80 -9.96 9.69
N PRO A 65 4.27 -8.77 9.27
CA PRO A 65 4.82 -7.79 10.20
C PRO A 65 3.75 -7.35 11.22
N SER A 66 4.18 -6.95 12.42
CA SER A 66 3.29 -6.30 13.38
C SER A 66 2.80 -4.96 12.81
N SER A 67 1.68 -4.44 13.33
CA SER A 67 1.11 -3.16 12.88
C SER A 67 2.10 -2.00 13.04
N GLU A 68 2.86 -1.99 14.14
CA GLU A 68 3.87 -0.96 14.40
C GLU A 68 5.03 -1.07 13.39
N ARG A 69 5.52 -2.28 13.15
CA ARG A 69 6.61 -2.53 12.19
C ARG A 69 6.21 -2.15 10.77
N PHE A 70 4.98 -2.46 10.38
CA PHE A 70 4.45 -2.05 9.09
C PHE A 70 4.40 -0.53 8.95
N THR A 71 3.93 0.18 9.98
CA THR A 71 3.86 1.64 9.97
C THR A 71 5.25 2.28 9.88
N GLU A 72 6.23 1.73 10.61
CA GLU A 72 7.63 2.16 10.53
C GLU A 72 8.21 1.98 9.11
N LEU A 73 8.00 0.81 8.51
CA LEU A 73 8.48 0.50 7.17
C LEU A 73 7.85 1.43 6.12
N VAL A 74 6.53 1.64 6.19
CA VAL A 74 5.80 2.54 5.27
C VAL A 74 6.31 3.97 5.38
N SER A 75 6.61 4.44 6.60
CA SER A 75 7.20 5.76 6.82
C SER A 75 8.62 5.86 6.22
N LYS A 76 9.42 4.81 6.35
CA LYS A 76 10.83 4.80 5.94
C LYS A 76 11.03 4.55 4.44
N TYR A 77 10.16 3.76 3.80
CA TYR A 77 10.29 3.32 2.41
C TYR A 77 8.96 3.40 1.61
N PRO A 78 8.32 4.59 1.54
CA PRO A 78 6.96 4.72 1.01
C PRO A 78 6.80 4.29 -0.46
N SER A 79 7.83 4.49 -1.28
CA SER A 79 7.82 4.18 -2.73
C SER A 79 8.37 2.79 -3.08
N HIS A 80 8.87 2.03 -2.11
CA HIS A 80 9.58 0.76 -2.35
C HIS A 80 8.94 -0.44 -1.66
N ILE A 81 7.79 -0.25 -0.99
CA ILE A 81 7.05 -1.33 -0.35
C ILE A 81 6.02 -1.90 -1.30
N HIS A 82 6.05 -3.23 -1.45
CA HIS A 82 5.06 -3.99 -2.18
C HIS A 82 4.39 -4.99 -1.26
N CYS A 83 3.07 -4.86 -1.07
CA CYS A 83 2.28 -5.76 -0.23
C CYS A 83 1.33 -6.58 -1.11
N PRO A 84 1.72 -7.80 -1.52
CA PRO A 84 0.79 -8.68 -2.20
C PRO A 84 -0.27 -9.15 -1.21
N CYS A 85 -1.54 -9.05 -1.60
CA CYS A 85 -2.64 -9.59 -0.81
C CYS A 85 -2.55 -11.12 -0.78
N ALA A 86 -2.48 -11.73 0.41
CA ALA A 86 -2.47 -13.18 0.55
C ALA A 86 -3.77 -13.84 0.06
N LYS A 87 -4.90 -13.13 0.17
CA LYS A 87 -6.21 -13.55 -0.33
C LYS A 87 -6.94 -12.32 -0.87
N ILE A 88 -7.63 -12.49 -2.01
CA ILE A 88 -8.40 -11.42 -2.67
C ILE A 88 -9.67 -11.06 -1.89
N GLY A 89 -10.15 -11.98 -1.05
CA GLY A 89 -11.29 -11.76 -0.16
C GLY A 89 -11.19 -12.64 1.06
N ILE A 90 -11.76 -12.15 2.16
CA ILE A 90 -11.86 -12.88 3.41
C ILE A 90 -13.35 -13.06 3.69
N SER A 91 -13.74 -14.28 4.08
CA SER A 91 -15.14 -14.57 4.38
C SER A 91 -15.63 -13.70 5.54
N TYR A 92 -16.83 -13.14 5.41
CA TYR A 92 -17.41 -12.28 6.44
C TYR A 92 -17.49 -12.97 7.81
N LYS A 93 -17.73 -14.29 7.81
CA LYS A 93 -17.74 -15.15 9.00
C LYS A 93 -16.41 -15.12 9.79
N THR A 94 -15.30 -14.75 9.16
CA THR A 94 -13.97 -14.72 9.78
C THR A 94 -13.79 -13.51 10.72
N PHE A 95 -14.49 -12.41 10.49
CA PHE A 95 -14.39 -11.20 11.32
C PHE A 95 -15.65 -10.91 12.12
N VAL A 96 -16.79 -11.44 11.70
CA VAL A 96 -18.08 -11.16 12.33
C VAL A 96 -18.69 -12.46 12.85
N THR A 97 -18.69 -12.61 14.17
CA THR A 97 -19.41 -13.66 14.89
C THR A 97 -20.65 -13.06 15.53
N THR A 98 -21.82 -13.27 14.91
CA THR A 98 -23.11 -12.84 15.44
C THR A 98 -23.76 -13.97 16.24
N HIS A 99 -23.87 -13.79 17.55
CA HIS A 99 -24.66 -14.67 18.41
C HIS A 99 -26.04 -14.05 18.63
N VAL A 100 -27.01 -14.42 17.80
CA VAL A 100 -28.39 -13.96 17.97
C VAL A 100 -29.03 -14.77 19.11
N LYS A 101 -29.28 -14.10 20.24
CA LYS A 101 -30.13 -14.64 21.31
C LYS A 101 -31.53 -14.09 21.14
N PHE A 102 -32.46 -14.96 20.75
CA PHE A 102 -33.87 -14.62 20.72
C PHE A 102 -34.44 -14.70 22.15
N HIS A 103 -34.92 -13.57 22.68
CA HIS A 103 -35.75 -13.57 23.87
C HIS A 103 -37.17 -14.04 23.50
N GLN A 104 -37.76 -14.91 24.31
CA GLN A 104 -39.15 -15.32 24.11
C GLN A 104 -40.06 -14.09 24.19
N VAL A 105 -40.81 -13.84 23.11
CA VAL A 105 -41.81 -12.75 23.02
C VAL A 105 -42.92 -12.93 24.07
N CYS A 106 -43.03 -14.11 24.68
CA CYS A 106 -44.08 -14.49 25.62
C CYS A 106 -44.12 -13.69 26.94
N SER A 107 -43.09 -12.89 27.26
CA SER A 107 -43.10 -11.97 28.41
C SER A 107 -43.27 -10.51 28.01
N SER A 108 -43.54 -10.23 26.73
CA SER A 108 -43.78 -8.87 26.26
C SER A 108 -45.21 -8.47 26.55
N GLN A 109 -45.42 -7.23 27.02
CA GLN A 109 -46.74 -6.61 27.15
C GLN A 109 -47.56 -6.71 25.85
N PHE A 110 -46.90 -6.79 24.67
CA PHE A 110 -47.59 -6.93 23.38
C PHE A 110 -48.27 -8.29 23.16
N VAL A 111 -48.01 -9.28 24.02
CA VAL A 111 -48.70 -10.59 24.01
C VAL A 111 -49.88 -10.60 24.99
N GLU A 112 -50.06 -9.54 25.79
CA GLU A 112 -51.23 -9.41 26.65
C GLU A 112 -52.51 -9.21 25.83
N GLN A 113 -53.60 -9.81 26.30
CA GLN A 113 -54.89 -9.80 25.62
C GLN A 113 -55.39 -8.38 25.32
N ILE A 114 -55.08 -7.41 26.18
CA ILE A 114 -55.44 -5.99 26.01
C ILE A 114 -54.86 -5.40 24.71
N TRP A 115 -53.62 -5.77 24.37
CA TRP A 115 -52.97 -5.30 23.15
C TRP A 115 -53.48 -6.05 21.92
N ILE A 116 -53.74 -7.34 22.05
CA ILE A 116 -54.36 -8.17 21.03
C ILE A 116 -55.74 -7.60 20.66
N ASP A 117 -56.58 -7.34 21.65
CA ASP A 117 -57.92 -6.79 21.48
C ASP A 117 -57.91 -5.37 20.90
N LYS A 118 -56.92 -4.54 21.26
CA LYS A 118 -56.72 -3.22 20.64
C LYS A 118 -56.37 -3.30 19.16
N ILE A 119 -55.54 -4.27 18.75
CA ILE A 119 -55.19 -4.46 17.35
C ILE A 119 -56.41 -4.93 16.56
N TYR A 120 -57.18 -5.88 17.08
CA TYR A 120 -58.36 -6.41 16.40
C TYR A 120 -59.54 -5.42 16.40
N SER A 121 -59.72 -4.60 17.45
CA SER A 121 -60.72 -3.54 17.46
C SER A 121 -60.37 -2.39 16.52
N ALA A 122 -59.07 -2.05 16.38
CA ALA A 122 -58.61 -1.07 15.40
C ALA A 122 -58.79 -1.56 13.94
N GLN A 123 -58.73 -2.86 13.68
CA GLN A 123 -59.01 -3.42 12.35
C GLN A 123 -60.47 -3.23 11.89
N ASN A 124 -61.41 -3.18 12.83
CA ASN A 124 -62.82 -2.90 12.53
C ASN A 124 -63.09 -1.42 12.22
N MET A 125 -62.14 -0.53 12.54
CA MET A 125 -62.17 0.88 12.16
C MET A 125 -61.32 1.07 10.89
N THR A 126 -61.99 1.09 9.74
CA THR A 126 -61.46 1.37 8.39
C THR A 126 -60.67 0.24 7.71
N LEU A 127 -61.43 -0.64 7.04
CA LEU A 127 -60.93 -1.62 6.07
C LEU A 127 -60.16 -1.00 4.88
N SER A 128 -60.14 0.32 4.74
CA SER A 128 -59.50 1.04 3.63
C SER A 128 -58.05 1.52 3.91
N SER A 129 -57.57 1.54 5.17
CA SER A 129 -56.20 2.00 5.49
C SER A 129 -55.21 0.89 5.87
N LEU A 130 -55.68 -0.36 6.06
CA LEU A 130 -54.86 -1.49 6.52
C LEU A 130 -53.90 -2.06 5.48
N SER A 131 -54.03 -1.70 4.20
CA SER A 131 -53.06 -2.05 3.15
C SER A 131 -51.84 -1.14 3.14
N ASP A 132 -51.88 0.00 3.83
CA ASP A 132 -50.72 0.87 3.95
C ASP A 132 -49.84 0.42 5.12
N PHE A 133 -48.71 -0.22 4.78
CA PHE A 133 -47.71 -0.65 5.75
C PHE A 133 -47.16 0.52 6.59
N ARG A 134 -47.24 1.76 6.08
CA ARG A 134 -46.80 2.97 6.79
C ARG A 134 -47.69 3.25 7.99
N ALA A 135 -49.00 3.05 7.88
CA ALA A 135 -49.93 3.22 9.00
C ALA A 135 -49.62 2.22 10.13
N ARG A 136 -49.28 0.98 9.78
CA ARG A 136 -48.85 -0.04 10.75
C ARG A 136 -47.56 0.37 11.45
N LEU A 137 -46.55 0.80 10.69
CA LEU A 137 -45.26 1.23 11.22
C LEU A 137 -45.39 2.44 12.16
N ILE A 138 -46.25 3.42 11.82
CA ILE A 138 -46.51 4.59 12.66
C ILE A 138 -47.18 4.20 13.98
N PHE A 139 -48.13 3.25 13.96
CA PHE A 139 -48.77 2.76 15.18
C PHE A 139 -47.76 2.07 16.12
N PHE A 140 -46.91 1.21 15.56
CA PHE A 140 -45.84 0.55 16.33
C PHE A 140 -44.81 1.56 16.86
N LEU A 141 -44.36 2.52 16.05
CA LEU A 141 -43.43 3.59 16.48
C LEU A 141 -44.04 4.49 17.56
N ALA A 142 -45.32 4.84 17.47
CA ALA A 142 -46.01 5.64 18.48
C ALA A 142 -46.14 4.89 19.82
N THR A 143 -46.39 3.59 19.80
CA THR A 143 -46.37 2.76 21.01
C THR A 143 -44.98 2.61 21.62
N TYR A 144 -43.94 2.46 20.79
CA TYR A 144 -42.55 2.43 21.26
C TYR A 144 -42.13 3.75 21.91
N CYS A 145 -42.56 4.89 21.37
CA CYS A 145 -42.20 6.21 21.89
C CYS A 145 -42.87 6.51 23.25
N ARG A 146 -44.04 5.92 23.54
CA ARG A 146 -44.71 6.05 24.85
C ARG A 146 -44.08 5.18 25.95
N ILE A 147 -43.42 4.08 25.58
CA ILE A 147 -42.78 3.16 26.54
C ILE A 147 -41.39 3.65 26.96
N LEU A 148 -40.70 4.43 26.12
CA LEU A 148 -39.38 5.02 26.41
C LEU A 148 -39.43 6.31 27.27
N LEU A 149 -40.62 6.80 27.61
CA LEU A 149 -40.84 8.00 28.44
C LEU A 149 -41.34 7.68 29.86
N TYR A 150 -41.29 6.41 30.27
CA TYR A 150 -41.52 5.94 31.65
C TYR A 150 -40.30 5.22 32.18
#